data_AF-A0A9P5YS24-F1
#
_entry.id   AF-A0A9P5YS24-F1
#
_cell.length_a   1.000
_cell.length_b   1.000
_cell.length_c   1.000
_cell.angle_alpha   90.00
_cell.angle_beta   90.00
_cell.angle_gamma   90.00
#
_symmetry.space_group_name_H-M   'P 1'
#
loop_
_entity.id
_entity.type
_entity.pdbx_description
1 polymer ?
#
loop_
_entity_poly.entity_id
_entity_poly.type
_entity_poly.pdbx_seq_one_letter_code
_entity_poly.pdbx_strand_id
1 'polypeptide(L)'
;MLRVCISPDQKDWVSKLPAIEFAINSARSESTGFAPFFLNSGRVPRSFIWDANKPDGFPGVRAFAKKMRNAIMRAHDAIIAARVKSVRNANRKRIQTPFKVNDFVFLSTKN
;
A
#
# COMPACT_ATOMS: atom_id res chain seq x y z
N MET A 1 -12.44 2.63 -0.62
CA MET A 1 -12.29 3.75 0.32
C MET A 1 -12.99 5.01 -0.19
N LEU A 2 -12.68 5.50 -1.40
CA LEU A 2 -13.28 6.73 -1.96
C LEU A 2 -14.81 6.79 -1.84
N ARG A 3 -15.51 5.75 -2.30
CA ARG A 3 -17.00 5.65 -2.25
C ARG A 3 -17.61 5.84 -0.85
N VAL A 4 -16.88 5.50 0.21
CA VAL A 4 -17.38 5.59 1.60
C VAL A 4 -17.13 7.00 2.17
N CYS A 5 -16.20 7.75 1.60
CA CYS A 5 -15.77 9.06 2.09
C CYS A 5 -16.37 10.23 1.30
N ILE A 6 -17.17 9.95 0.28
CA ILE A 6 -17.82 10.94 -0.59
C ILE A 6 -19.32 10.90 -0.39
N SER A 7 -19.96 12.03 -0.67
CA SER A 7 -21.40 12.17 -0.59
C SER A 7 -22.11 11.29 -1.65
N PRO A 8 -23.37 10.86 -1.42
CA PRO A 8 -24.09 9.99 -2.36
C PRO A 8 -24.24 10.58 -3.78
N ASP A 9 -24.23 11.91 -3.89
CA ASP A 9 -24.29 12.65 -5.16
C ASP A 9 -22.94 12.70 -5.90
N GLN A 10 -21.86 12.22 -5.27
CA GLN A 10 -20.50 12.12 -5.81
C GLN A 10 -19.90 13.45 -6.31
N LYS A 11 -20.35 14.60 -5.79
CA LYS A 11 -19.85 15.92 -6.23
C LYS A 11 -18.70 16.48 -5.39
N ASP A 12 -18.51 15.95 -4.18
CA ASP A 12 -17.54 16.45 -3.21
C ASP A 12 -16.19 15.72 -3.22
N TRP A 13 -16.00 14.73 -4.10
CA TRP A 13 -14.80 13.88 -4.08
C TRP A 13 -13.49 14.69 -4.17
N VAL A 14 -13.45 15.76 -4.97
CA VAL A 14 -12.26 16.61 -5.13
C VAL A 14 -11.85 17.26 -3.81
N SER A 15 -12.81 17.77 -3.03
CA SER A 15 -12.50 18.43 -1.75
C SER A 15 -12.13 17.42 -0.66
N LYS A 16 -12.61 16.17 -0.76
CA LYS A 16 -12.28 15.08 0.17
C LYS A 16 -10.95 14.39 -0.14
N LEU A 17 -10.45 14.50 -1.38
CA LEU A 17 -9.24 13.80 -1.83
C LEU A 17 -8.01 14.00 -0.93
N PRO A 18 -7.65 15.22 -0.51
CA PRO A 18 -6.46 15.42 0.33
C PRO A 18 -6.52 14.66 1.67
N ALA A 19 -7.70 14.65 2.30
CA ALA A 19 -7.92 13.92 3.55
C ALA A 19 -7.89 12.40 3.34
N ILE A 20 -8.43 11.92 2.22
CA ILE A 20 -8.43 10.51 1.84
C ILE A 20 -7.02 10.02 1.55
N GLU A 21 -6.24 10.78 0.78
CA GLU A 21 -4.83 10.50 0.51
C GLU A 21 -4.03 10.43 1.82
N PHE A 22 -4.21 11.43 2.70
CA PHE A 22 -3.55 11.46 3.99
C PHE A 22 -3.87 10.23 4.85
N ALA A 23 -5.15 9.83 4.89
CA ALA A 23 -5.60 8.65 5.63
C ALA A 23 -4.98 7.37 5.07
N ILE A 24 -4.97 7.20 3.74
CA ILE A 24 -4.36 6.04 3.07
C ILE A 24 -2.85 5.97 3.35
N ASN A 25 -2.14 7.09 3.23
CA ASN A 25 -0.69 7.13 3.43
C ASN A 25 -0.25 7.03 4.89
N SER A 26 -1.17 7.29 5.84
CA SER A 26 -0.94 7.14 7.28
C SER A 26 -1.33 5.76 7.81
N ALA A 27 -2.24 5.06 7.14
CA ALA A 27 -2.71 3.74 7.56
C ALA A 27 -1.62 2.68 7.43
N ARG A 28 -1.52 1.79 8.42
CA ARG A 28 -0.63 0.63 8.38
C ARG A 28 -1.19 -0.39 7.38
N SER A 29 -0.39 -0.75 6.38
CA SER A 29 -0.75 -1.85 5.49
C SER A 29 -0.57 -3.19 6.21
N GLU A 30 -1.55 -4.09 6.14
CA GLU A 30 -1.42 -5.44 6.67
C GLU A 30 -0.35 -6.27 5.96
N SER A 31 -0.16 -6.03 4.66
CA SER A 31 0.78 -6.82 3.85
C SER A 31 2.24 -6.47 4.14
N THR A 32 2.53 -5.20 4.43
CA THR A 32 3.90 -4.73 4.69
C THR A 32 4.15 -4.48 6.18
N GLY A 33 3.10 -4.30 6.97
CA GLY A 33 3.18 -3.94 8.39
C GLY A 33 3.60 -2.48 8.64
N PHE A 34 3.72 -1.64 7.62
CA PHE A 34 4.14 -0.24 7.74
C PHE A 34 3.17 0.71 7.02
N ALA A 35 3.15 1.97 7.46
CA ALA A 35 2.44 3.04 6.74
C ALA A 35 3.30 3.59 5.60
N PRO A 36 2.71 3.92 4.43
CA PRO A 36 3.46 4.51 3.31
C PRO A 36 4.28 5.75 3.67
N PHE A 37 3.72 6.69 4.44
CA PHE A 37 4.46 7.87 4.88
C PHE A 37 5.70 7.52 5.71
N PHE A 38 5.60 6.49 6.55
CA PHE A 38 6.72 6.01 7.34
C PHE A 38 7.81 5.42 6.45
N LEU A 39 7.44 4.68 5.39
CA LEU A 39 8.42 4.11 4.46
C LEU A 39 9.09 5.16 3.57
N ASN A 40 8.41 6.27 3.25
CA ASN A 40 8.98 7.33 2.44
C ASN A 40 9.87 8.29 3.25
N SER A 41 9.39 8.71 4.43
CA SER A 41 10.00 9.81 5.20
C SER A 41 10.52 9.40 6.59
N GLY A 42 10.31 8.14 6.99
CA GLY A 42 10.68 7.64 8.33
C GLY A 42 9.78 8.15 9.45
N ARG A 43 8.73 8.91 9.12
CA ARG A 43 7.73 9.43 10.05
C ARG A 43 6.34 9.35 9.43
N VAL A 44 5.32 9.16 10.25
CA VAL A 44 3.94 9.44 9.85
C VAL A 44 3.67 10.88 10.30
N PRO A 45 3.30 11.81 9.41
CA PRO A 45 2.92 13.15 9.81
C PRO A 45 1.80 13.06 10.86
N ARG A 46 1.89 13.83 11.93
CA ARG A 46 0.75 13.97 12.86
C ARG A 46 -0.35 14.76 12.15
N SER A 47 -1.61 14.46 12.46
CA SER A 47 -2.77 15.21 11.96
C SER A 47 -2.57 16.70 12.24
N PHE A 48 -2.88 17.53 11.23
CA PHE A 48 -2.63 18.97 11.10
C PHE A 48 -2.47 19.78 12.40
N ILE A 49 -1.29 19.71 13.03
CA ILE A 49 -0.80 20.73 13.94
C ILE A 49 0.55 21.16 13.38
N TRP A 50 0.53 22.32 12.74
CA TRP A 50 1.72 23.00 12.24
C TRP A 50 2.42 23.65 13.43
N ASP A 51 3.40 22.94 14.00
CA ASP A 51 4.30 23.54 14.97
C ASP A 51 5.70 23.56 14.36
N ALA A 52 6.09 24.76 13.93
CA ALA A 52 7.34 25.03 13.27
C ALA A 52 8.45 25.20 14.32
N ASN A 53 9.61 24.64 13.98
CA ASN A 53 10.93 24.91 14.56
C ASN A 53 11.21 24.36 15.96
N LYS A 54 12.05 23.31 16.00
CA LYS A 54 13.10 23.23 17.02
C LYS A 54 14.45 23.04 16.33
N PRO A 55 15.42 23.94 16.55
CA PRO A 55 16.79 23.69 16.16
C PRO A 55 17.42 22.81 17.22
N ASP A 56 17.92 21.63 16.85
CA ASP A 56 19.08 21.10 17.55
C ASP A 56 19.81 20.03 16.74
N GLY A 57 21.14 20.07 16.84
CA GLY A 57 22.05 19.17 16.12
C GLY A 57 21.75 17.71 16.41
N PHE A 58 21.75 16.86 15.38
CA PHE A 58 21.21 15.50 15.48
C PHE A 58 22.32 14.42 15.59
N PRO A 59 22.78 14.04 16.79
CA PRO A 59 23.56 12.80 16.99
C PRO A 59 22.73 11.53 16.70
N GLY A 60 21.39 11.65 16.66
CA GLY A 60 20.44 10.57 16.38
C GLY A 60 20.29 10.15 14.91
N VAL A 61 20.94 10.82 13.95
CA VAL A 61 20.80 10.52 12.50
C VAL A 61 21.24 9.10 12.17
N ARG A 62 22.35 8.61 12.73
CA ARG A 62 22.81 7.23 12.49
C ARG A 62 21.82 6.18 13.02
N ALA A 63 21.26 6.41 14.20
CA ALA A 63 20.25 5.53 14.79
C ALA A 63 18.95 5.55 13.97
N PHE A 64 18.52 6.73 13.52
CA PHE A 64 17.36 6.90 12.64
C PHE A 64 17.57 6.22 11.28
N ALA A 65 18.71 6.43 10.63
CA ALA A 65 19.05 5.82 9.35
C ALA A 65 19.10 4.28 9.45
N LYS A 66 19.68 3.74 10.53
CA LYS A 66 19.67 2.29 10.80
C LYS A 66 18.25 1.75 10.99
N LYS A 67 17.41 2.47 11.74
CA LYS A 67 15.99 2.13 11.93
C LYS A 67 15.22 2.14 10.61
N MET A 68 15.42 3.17 9.78
CA MET A 68 14.77 3.31 8.48
C MET A 68 15.18 2.19 7.52
N ARG A 69 16.48 1.90 7.43
CA ARG A 69 17.00 0.78 6.63
C ARG A 69 16.36 -0.55 7.06
N ASN A 70 16.29 -0.82 8.35
CA ASN A 70 15.66 -2.03 8.88
C ASN A 70 14.16 -2.10 8.55
N ALA A 71 13.44 -0.97 8.59
CA ALA A 71 12.04 -0.92 8.22
C ALA A 71 11.84 -1.24 6.73
N ILE A 72 12.66 -0.66 5.85
CA ILE A 72 12.61 -0.93 4.41
C ILE A 72 12.90 -2.41 4.11
N MET A 73 13.94 -2.98 4.72
CA MET A 73 14.26 -4.40 4.54
C MET A 73 13.10 -5.31 4.99
N ARG A 74 12.51 -5.03 6.17
CA ARG A 74 11.34 -5.80 6.64
C ARG A 74 10.14 -5.67 5.71
N ALA A 75 9.86 -4.48 5.20
CA ALA A 75 8.77 -4.26 4.26
C ALA A 75 8.99 -5.03 2.96
N HIS A 76 10.23 -5.03 2.45
CA HIS A 76 10.63 -5.78 1.27
C HIS A 76 10.42 -7.30 1.46
N ASP A 77 10.89 -7.85 2.57
CA ASP A 77 10.73 -9.28 2.88
C ASP A 77 9.25 -9.65 3.01
N ALA A 78 8.44 -8.78 3.64
CA ALA A 78 7.01 -8.96 3.76
C ALA A 78 6.31 -8.97 2.39
N ILE A 79 6.71 -8.09 1.47
CA ILE A 79 6.19 -8.08 0.08
C ILE A 79 6.51 -9.39 -0.63
N ILE A 80 7.75 -9.88 -0.52
CA ILE A 80 8.13 -11.16 -1.13
C ILE A 80 7.32 -12.31 -0.55
N ALA A 81 7.21 -12.39 0.78
CA ALA A 81 6.43 -13.43 1.45
C ALA A 81 4.95 -13.39 1.04
N ALA A 82 4.36 -12.19 1.00
CA ALA A 82 2.98 -12.00 0.54
C ALA A 82 2.80 -12.43 -0.92
N ARG A 83 3.77 -12.15 -1.79
CA ARG A 83 3.74 -12.56 -3.20
C ARG A 83 3.80 -14.08 -3.34
N VAL A 84 4.70 -14.74 -2.62
CA VAL A 84 4.80 -16.21 -2.62
C VAL A 84 3.49 -16.85 -2.14
N LYS A 85 2.90 -16.33 -1.04
CA LYS A 85 1.62 -16.80 -0.53
C LYS A 85 0.48 -16.60 -1.54
N SER A 86 0.45 -15.43 -2.18
CA SER A 86 -0.55 -15.12 -3.22
C SER A 86 -0.43 -16.06 -4.42
N VAL A 87 0.78 -16.29 -4.93
CA VAL A 87 1.05 -17.23 -6.03
C VAL A 87 0.62 -18.65 -5.64
N ARG A 88 0.98 -19.11 -4.44
CA ARG A 88 0.57 -20.44 -3.95
C ARG A 88 -0.95 -20.57 -3.90
N ASN A 89 -1.66 -19.56 -3.39
CA ASN A 89 -3.12 -19.56 -3.30
C ASN A 89 -3.78 -19.47 -4.68
N ALA A 90 -3.26 -18.64 -5.58
CA ALA A 90 -3.78 -18.53 -6.95
C ALA A 90 -3.58 -19.85 -7.72
N ASN A 91 -2.38 -20.45 -7.62
CA ASN A 91 -2.06 -21.69 -8.31
C ASN A 91 -2.86 -22.90 -7.79
N ARG A 92 -3.35 -22.90 -6.54
CA ARG A 92 -4.25 -23.96 -6.04
C ARG A 92 -5.50 -24.15 -6.90
N LYS A 93 -6.01 -23.08 -7.51
CA LYS A 93 -7.22 -23.10 -8.35
C LYS A 93 -6.91 -23.08 -9.84
N ARG A 94 -5.63 -22.94 -10.24
CA ARG A 94 -5.25 -22.94 -11.65
C ARG A 94 -5.21 -24.38 -12.13
N ILE A 95 -6.03 -24.67 -13.13
CA ILE A 95 -5.99 -25.91 -13.89
C ILE A 95 -5.04 -25.64 -15.06
N GLN A 96 -4.19 -26.61 -15.39
CA GLN A 96 -3.40 -26.49 -16.62
C GLN A 96 -4.36 -26.44 -17.79
N THR A 97 -4.18 -25.46 -18.66
CA THR A 97 -5.03 -25.26 -19.83
C THR A 97 -5.01 -26.54 -20.67
N PRO A 98 -6.14 -27.22 -20.89
CA PRO A 98 -6.16 -28.48 -21.62
C PRO A 98 -6.05 -28.28 -23.15
N PHE A 99 -6.13 -27.03 -23.60
CA PHE A 99 -6.16 -26.68 -25.01
C PHE A 99 -4.77 -26.65 -25.64
N LYS A 100 -4.70 -27.11 -26.89
CA LYS A 100 -3.52 -27.07 -27.73
C LYS A 100 -3.65 -25.97 -28.79
N VAL A 101 -2.53 -25.59 -29.39
CA VAL A 101 -2.51 -24.67 -30.52
C VAL A 101 -3.37 -25.27 -31.65
N ASN A 102 -4.25 -24.45 -32.23
CA ASN A 102 -5.29 -24.79 -33.22
C ASN A 102 -6.59 -25.43 -32.67
N ASP A 103 -6.78 -25.53 -31.36
CA ASP A 103 -8.09 -25.89 -30.80
C ASP A 103 -9.10 -24.73 -30.96
N PHE A 104 -10.31 -25.04 -31.41
CA PHE A 104 -11.42 -24.10 -31.44
C PHE A 104 -12.11 -24.06 -30.07
N VAL A 105 -12.24 -22.86 -29.48
CA VAL A 105 -12.94 -22.64 -28.21
C VAL A 105 -14.03 -21.59 -28.38
N PHE A 106 -15.15 -21.76 -27.68
CA PHE A 106 -16.24 -20.79 -27.68
C PHE A 106 -15.98 -19.67 -26.66
N LEU A 107 -16.20 -18.42 -27.07
CA LEU A 107 -16.13 -17.27 -26.17
C LEU A 107 -17.45 -17.15 -25.39
N SER A 108 -17.38 -17.05 -24.06
CA SER A 108 -18.57 -16.71 -23.28
C SER A 108 -18.90 -15.24 -23.48
N THR A 109 -20.10 -14.94 -24.01
CA THR A 109 -20.62 -13.58 -24.22
C THR A 109 -21.49 -13.10 -23.06
N LYS A 110 -21.50 -13.83 -21.95
CA LYS A 110 -22.33 -13.52 -20.79
C LYS A 110 -21.63 -12.45 -19.93
N ASN A 111 -22.28 -11.29 -19.79
CA ASN A 111 -21.87 -10.20 -18.91
C ASN A 111 -22.27 -10.45 -17.46
#